data_AF-A0A4V1PPR8-F1
#
_entry.id   AF-A0A4V1PPR8-F1
#
_cell.length_a   1.000
_cell.length_b   1.000
_cell.length_c   1.000
_cell.angle_alpha   90.00
_cell.angle_beta   90.00
_cell.angle_gamma   90.00
#
_symmetry.space_group_name_H-M   'P 1'
#
loop_
_entity.id
_entity.type
_entity.pdbx_description
1 polymer ?
#
loop_
_entity_poly.entity_id
_entity_poly.type
_entity_poly.pdbx_seq_one_letter_code
_entity_poly.pdbx_strand_id
1 'polypeptide(L)'
;MSKKKNGMTLVEVILAMAILSIIMIGFLNLFAFSFTNIASNGSRTGASYKAQSIVDGVSSGNYTSESEIESYFSLQGHGIESNEADVEVYVNKPVNYNVTPDQVIGVDGVRLTVVVFYSKHEKRSTMKLFIPF
;
A
#
# COMPACT_ATOMS: atom_id res chain seq x y z
N MET A 1 22.32 -43.99 -42.30
CA MET A 1 23.08 -42.99 -41.49
C MET A 1 22.76 -43.23 -40.02
N SER A 2 23.62 -43.91 -39.28
CA SER A 2 23.43 -44.15 -37.82
C SER A 2 23.95 -42.93 -37.05
N LYS A 3 23.07 -42.23 -36.32
CA LYS A 3 23.46 -41.15 -35.42
C LYS A 3 24.18 -41.75 -34.20
N LYS A 4 25.48 -41.49 -34.05
CA LYS A 4 26.21 -41.77 -32.80
C LYS A 4 25.58 -40.96 -31.66
N LYS A 5 25.03 -41.62 -30.66
CA LYS A 5 24.64 -41.00 -29.39
C LYS A 5 25.87 -40.98 -28.48
N ASN A 6 26.54 -39.84 -28.40
CA ASN A 6 27.59 -39.65 -27.40
C ASN A 6 26.91 -39.43 -26.05
N GLY A 7 27.11 -40.36 -25.11
CA GLY A 7 26.68 -40.19 -23.73
C GLY A 7 27.61 -39.24 -22.98
N MET A 8 27.07 -38.51 -22.00
CA MET A 8 27.85 -37.68 -21.09
C MET A 8 28.67 -38.57 -20.15
N THR A 9 29.92 -38.19 -19.87
CA THR A 9 30.73 -38.87 -18.86
C THR A 9 30.26 -38.50 -17.46
N LEU A 10 30.47 -39.39 -16.49
CA LEU A 10 30.11 -39.13 -15.08
C LEU A 10 30.77 -37.84 -14.55
N VAL A 11 32.00 -37.56 -14.99
CA VAL A 11 32.76 -36.38 -14.58
C VAL A 11 32.12 -35.10 -15.12
N GLU A 12 31.68 -35.08 -16.38
CA GLU A 12 30.98 -33.93 -16.96
C GLU A 12 29.66 -33.64 -16.24
N VAL A 13 28.92 -34.68 -15.84
CA VAL A 13 27.67 -34.52 -15.08
C VAL A 13 27.95 -33.89 -13.72
N ILE A 14 28.95 -34.37 -12.99
CA ILE A 14 29.33 -33.81 -11.68
C ILE A 14 29.78 -32.36 -11.82
N LEU A 15 30.59 -32.05 -12.85
CA LEU A 15 31.06 -30.70 -13.11
C LEU A 15 29.89 -29.75 -13.44
N ALA A 16 28.95 -30.19 -14.29
CA ALA A 16 27.76 -29.42 -14.63
C ALA A 16 26.88 -29.17 -13.41
N MET A 17 26.68 -30.18 -12.54
CA MET A 17 25.92 -30.03 -11.29
C MET A 17 26.61 -29.08 -10.30
N ALA A 18 27.95 -29.10 -10.21
CA ALA A 18 28.71 -28.20 -9.37
C ALA A 18 28.55 -26.74 -9.83
N ILE A 19 28.71 -26.49 -11.13
CA ILE A 19 28.53 -25.15 -11.71
C ILE A 19 27.08 -24.67 -11.51
N LEU A 20 26.10 -25.54 -11.76
CA LEU A 20 24.69 -25.22 -11.55
C LEU A 20 24.38 -24.85 -10.09
N SER A 21 24.98 -25.56 -9.13
CA SER A 21 24.77 -25.30 -7.70
C SER A 21 25.31 -23.92 -7.29
N ILE A 22 26.48 -23.54 -7.80
CA ILE A 22 27.06 -22.20 -7.56
C ILE A 22 26.12 -21.11 -8.10
N ILE A 23 25.58 -21.31 -9.30
CA ILE A 23 24.64 -20.38 -9.93
C ILE A 23 23.35 -20.27 -9.11
N MET A 24 22.80 -21.40 -8.64
CA MET A 24 21.56 -21.43 -7.86
C MET A 24 21.64 -20.64 -6.56
N ILE A 25 22.80 -20.61 -5.89
CA ILE A 25 22.99 -19.80 -4.67
C ILE A 25 22.77 -18.30 -4.95
N GLY A 26 23.23 -17.81 -6.10
CA GLY A 26 22.99 -16.42 -6.52
C GLY A 26 21.51 -16.13 -6.74
N PHE A 27 20.79 -17.04 -7.41
CA PHE A 27 19.35 -16.89 -7.66
C PHE A 27 18.50 -16.97 -6.40
N LEU A 28 18.86 -17.80 -5.43
CA LEU A 28 18.12 -17.91 -4.16
C LEU A 28 18.03 -16.56 -3.43
N ASN A 29 19.12 -15.80 -3.41
CA ASN A 29 19.13 -14.48 -2.78
C ASN A 29 18.20 -13.48 -3.50
N LEU A 30 18.20 -13.51 -4.84
CA LEU A 30 17.31 -12.67 -5.65
C LEU A 30 15.83 -13.02 -5.41
N PHE A 31 15.51 -14.31 -5.32
CA PHE A 31 14.14 -14.75 -5.04
C PHE A 31 13.70 -14.39 -3.63
N ALA A 32 14.56 -14.56 -2.61
CA ALA A 32 14.25 -14.17 -1.24
C ALA A 32 13.93 -12.67 -1.14
N PHE A 33 14.77 -11.82 -1.74
CA PHE A 33 14.55 -10.38 -1.80
C PHE A 33 13.28 -10.01 -2.57
N SER A 34 13.03 -10.68 -3.70
CA SER A 34 11.82 -10.43 -4.49
C SER A 34 10.57 -10.78 -3.70
N PHE A 35 10.57 -11.91 -2.99
CA PHE A 35 9.42 -12.35 -2.19
C PHE A 35 9.11 -11.38 -1.05
N THR A 36 10.12 -10.92 -0.30
CA THR A 36 9.92 -9.96 0.79
C THR A 36 9.40 -8.61 0.28
N ASN A 37 9.88 -8.15 -0.88
CA ASN A 37 9.37 -6.95 -1.53
C ASN A 37 7.93 -7.11 -2.02
N ILE A 38 7.59 -8.22 -2.66
CA ILE A 38 6.22 -8.48 -3.13
C ILE A 38 5.26 -8.53 -1.93
N ALA A 39 5.62 -9.26 -0.87
CA ALA A 39 4.78 -9.35 0.32
C ALA A 39 4.57 -7.99 0.98
N SER A 40 5.63 -7.19 1.16
CA SER A 40 5.53 -5.86 1.77
C SER A 40 4.80 -4.84 0.90
N ASN A 41 4.97 -4.90 -0.42
CA ASN A 41 4.25 -4.05 -1.38
C ASN A 41 2.78 -4.44 -1.52
N GLY A 42 2.43 -5.72 -1.34
CA GLY A 42 1.04 -6.18 -1.33
C GLY A 42 0.22 -5.49 -0.24
N SER A 43 0.74 -5.44 0.99
CA SER A 43 0.08 -4.73 2.10
C SER A 43 -0.07 -3.23 1.84
N ARG A 44 0.97 -2.59 1.27
CA ARG A 44 0.92 -1.17 0.89
C ARG A 44 -0.13 -0.90 -0.19
N THR A 45 -0.19 -1.75 -1.21
CA THR A 45 -1.17 -1.64 -2.30
C THR A 45 -2.58 -1.80 -1.77
N GLY A 46 -2.81 -2.77 -0.88
CA GLY A 46 -4.10 -2.96 -0.21
C GLY A 46 -4.54 -1.75 0.61
N ALA A 47 -3.63 -1.13 1.38
CA ALA A 47 -3.95 0.10 2.10
C ALA A 47 -4.21 1.29 1.19
N SER A 48 -3.46 1.42 0.09
CA SER A 48 -3.67 2.48 -0.90
C SER A 48 -5.05 2.33 -1.56
N TYR A 49 -5.43 1.11 -1.93
CA TYR A 49 -6.75 0.82 -2.48
C TYR A 49 -7.88 1.10 -1.48
N LYS A 50 -7.67 0.75 -0.21
CA LYS A 50 -8.64 1.06 0.85
C LYS A 50 -8.78 2.56 1.08
N ALA A 51 -7.66 3.30 1.11
CA ALA A 51 -7.68 4.76 1.22
C ALA A 51 -8.43 5.38 0.03
N GLN A 52 -8.16 4.90 -1.19
CA GLN A 52 -8.83 5.35 -2.40
C GLN A 52 -10.34 5.10 -2.31
N SER A 53 -10.76 3.90 -1.95
CA SER A 53 -12.18 3.55 -1.84
C SER A 53 -12.94 4.44 -0.84
N ILE A 54 -12.28 4.84 0.25
CA ILE A 54 -12.86 5.77 1.23
C ILE A 54 -13.02 7.16 0.61
N VAL A 55 -11.95 7.67 -0.02
CA VAL A 55 -11.95 8.97 -0.69
C VAL A 55 -12.99 9.01 -1.81
N ASP A 56 -13.11 7.96 -2.61
CA ASP A 56 -14.10 7.83 -3.67
C ASP A 56 -15.52 7.86 -3.10
N GLY A 57 -15.76 7.13 -2.01
CA GLY A 57 -17.05 7.11 -1.31
C GLY A 57 -17.47 8.51 -0.86
N VAL A 58 -16.54 9.27 -0.25
CA VAL A 58 -16.80 10.66 0.14
C VAL A 58 -16.99 11.54 -1.09
N SER A 59 -16.13 11.45 -2.10
CA SER A 59 -16.23 12.31 -3.30
C SER A 59 -17.58 12.20 -4.06
N SER A 60 -18.30 11.09 -3.87
CA SER A 60 -19.64 10.89 -4.46
C SER A 60 -20.78 11.60 -3.70
N GLY A 61 -20.52 12.07 -2.48
CA GLY A 61 -21.47 12.80 -1.65
C GLY A 61 -21.52 14.28 -1.99
N ASN A 62 -22.70 14.87 -1.85
CA ASN A 62 -22.85 16.34 -1.85
C ASN A 62 -22.85 16.80 -0.39
N TYR A 63 -21.74 17.39 0.05
CA TYR A 63 -21.61 17.92 1.39
C TYR A 63 -21.69 19.44 1.36
N THR A 64 -22.32 20.01 2.38
CA THR A 64 -22.49 21.46 2.54
C THR A 64 -21.73 22.00 3.74
N SER A 65 -21.17 21.11 4.57
CA SER A 65 -20.37 21.49 5.74
C SER A 65 -19.39 20.39 6.15
N GLU A 66 -18.38 20.78 6.92
CA GLU A 66 -17.42 19.88 7.56
C GLU A 66 -18.10 18.81 8.44
N SER A 67 -19.11 19.22 9.20
CA SER A 67 -19.83 18.34 10.13
C SER A 67 -20.52 17.15 9.44
N GLU A 68 -20.99 17.33 8.20
CA GLU A 68 -21.59 16.23 7.42
C GLU A 68 -20.55 15.18 7.02
N ILE A 69 -19.32 15.62 6.70
CA ILE A 69 -18.22 14.73 6.36
C ILE A 69 -17.75 13.98 7.60
N GLU A 70 -17.57 14.66 8.73
CA GLU A 70 -17.24 14.02 10.02
C GLU A 70 -18.30 12.99 10.42
N SER A 71 -19.59 13.28 10.20
CA SER A 71 -20.69 12.37 10.46
C SER A 71 -20.61 11.11 9.59
N TYR A 72 -20.33 11.27 8.29
CA TYR A 72 -20.13 10.13 7.36
C TYR A 72 -19.04 9.18 7.87
N PHE A 73 -17.89 9.71 8.27
CA PHE A 73 -16.79 8.88 8.76
C PHE A 73 -17.06 8.26 10.13
N SER A 74 -17.78 8.97 10.99
CA SER A 74 -18.18 8.47 12.31
C SER A 74 -19.11 7.26 12.21
N LEU A 75 -20.07 7.28 11.26
CA LEU A 75 -20.96 6.16 10.98
C LEU A 75 -20.22 4.91 10.47
N GLN A 76 -19.12 5.10 9.74
CA GLN A 76 -18.26 4.02 9.26
C GLN A 76 -17.28 3.50 10.35
N GLY A 77 -17.33 4.07 11.56
CA GLY A 77 -16.48 3.67 12.68
C GLY A 77 -15.02 4.09 12.55
N HIS A 78 -14.68 5.03 11.67
CA HIS A 78 -13.32 5.52 11.48
C HIS A 78 -12.85 6.38 12.67
N GLY A 79 -11.53 6.57 12.82
CA GLY A 79 -10.94 7.42 13.86
C GLY A 79 -10.89 8.88 13.42
N ILE A 80 -11.53 9.77 14.18
CA ILE A 80 -11.47 11.22 13.95
C ILE A 80 -10.20 11.77 14.59
N GLU A 81 -9.42 12.54 13.84
CA GLU A 81 -8.23 13.21 14.37
C GLU A 81 -8.32 14.71 14.09
N SER A 82 -8.36 15.53 15.14
CA SER A 82 -8.58 16.98 15.04
C SER A 82 -7.36 17.78 14.56
N ASN A 83 -6.20 17.14 14.41
CA ASN A 83 -4.95 17.82 14.04
C ASN A 83 -4.29 17.12 12.84
N GLU A 84 -4.05 17.87 11.75
CA GLU A 84 -3.42 17.36 10.52
C GLU A 84 -2.03 16.76 10.79
N ALA A 85 -1.32 17.27 11.81
CA ALA A 85 -0.03 16.74 12.25
C ALA A 85 -0.15 15.42 13.03
N ASP A 86 -1.30 15.15 13.68
CA ASP A 86 -1.49 14.00 14.57
C ASP A 86 -2.27 12.84 13.93
N VAL A 87 -2.85 13.02 12.74
CA VAL A 87 -3.40 11.90 11.93
C VAL A 87 -2.34 10.81 11.69
N GLU A 88 -1.08 11.25 11.73
CA GLU A 88 0.12 10.45 11.62
C GLU A 88 0.47 9.66 12.89
N VAL A 89 -0.02 10.07 14.05
CA VAL A 89 0.49 9.70 15.39
C VAL A 89 -0.35 8.61 16.06
N TYR A 90 -1.63 8.43 15.70
CA TYR A 90 -2.50 7.52 16.45
C TYR A 90 -2.82 6.17 15.78
N VAL A 91 -2.49 5.15 16.56
CA VAL A 91 -2.32 3.72 16.27
C VAL A 91 -3.56 2.90 16.62
N ASN A 92 -4.66 3.54 17.08
CA ASN A 92 -5.77 2.81 17.69
C ASN A 92 -6.83 2.29 16.71
N LYS A 93 -6.82 2.77 15.46
CA LYS A 93 -7.71 2.26 14.41
C LYS A 93 -6.95 2.03 13.09
N PRO A 94 -7.39 1.06 12.27
CA PRO A 94 -6.74 0.77 10.98
C PRO A 94 -6.93 1.89 9.95
N VAL A 95 -7.87 2.81 10.20
CA VAL A 95 -8.20 3.96 9.34
C VAL A 95 -8.46 5.16 10.23
N ASN A 96 -7.74 6.26 9.99
CA ASN A 96 -7.96 7.56 10.60
C ASN A 96 -8.19 8.61 9.53
N TYR A 97 -8.83 9.71 9.92
CA TYR A 97 -9.06 10.83 9.02
C TYR A 97 -9.01 12.15 9.77
N ASN A 98 -8.76 13.22 9.02
CA ASN A 98 -8.85 14.60 9.46
C ASN A 98 -9.56 15.40 8.37
N VAL A 99 -10.47 16.27 8.81
CA VAL A 99 -11.11 17.26 7.96
C VAL A 99 -10.63 18.61 8.46
N THR A 100 -10.18 19.47 7.55
CA THR A 100 -9.77 20.84 7.87
C THR A 100 -10.38 21.79 6.85
N PRO A 101 -10.91 22.95 7.28
CA PRO A 101 -11.32 24.01 6.36
C PRO A 101 -10.17 24.42 5.43
N ASP A 102 -10.46 24.57 4.13
CA ASP A 102 -9.46 24.93 3.14
C ASP A 102 -10.12 25.76 2.00
N GLN A 103 -9.30 26.54 1.29
CA GLN A 103 -9.74 27.29 0.12
C GLN A 103 -8.81 27.02 -1.06
N VAL A 104 -9.40 26.57 -2.17
CA VAL A 104 -8.67 26.30 -3.41
C VAL A 104 -9.23 27.16 -4.52
N ILE A 105 -8.41 28.10 -5.03
CA ILE A 105 -8.78 29.00 -6.14
C ILE A 105 -10.08 29.77 -5.84
N GLY A 106 -10.25 30.24 -4.59
CA GLY A 106 -11.40 31.03 -4.17
C GLY A 106 -12.71 30.24 -3.99
N VAL A 107 -12.65 28.91 -4.05
CA VAL A 107 -13.75 28.02 -3.66
C VAL A 107 -13.54 27.58 -2.22
N ASP A 108 -14.54 27.83 -1.38
CA ASP A 108 -14.61 27.33 -0.01
C ASP A 108 -14.86 25.82 0.01
N GLY A 109 -14.22 25.14 0.96
CA GLY A 109 -14.37 23.72 1.10
C GLY A 109 -13.61 23.18 2.29
N VAL A 110 -13.33 21.89 2.24
CA VAL A 110 -12.48 21.22 3.21
C VAL A 110 -11.43 20.37 2.54
N ARG A 111 -10.28 20.28 3.19
CA ARG A 111 -9.25 19.30 2.93
C ARG A 111 -9.48 18.09 3.82
N LEU A 112 -9.78 16.97 3.18
CA LEU A 112 -9.86 15.67 3.79
C LEU A 112 -8.50 14.96 3.68
N THR A 113 -7.92 14.56 4.80
CA THR A 113 -6.76 13.68 4.87
C THR A 113 -7.19 12.33 5.43
N VAL A 114 -7.01 11.25 4.66
CA VAL A 114 -7.29 9.86 5.08
C VAL A 114 -5.99 9.09 5.21
N VAL A 115 -5.82 8.40 6.34
CA VAL A 115 -4.64 7.58 6.66
C VAL A 115 -5.06 6.15 6.93
N VAL A 116 -4.49 5.20 6.20
CA VAL A 116 -4.73 3.76 6.37
C VAL A 116 -3.44 3.05 6.76
N PHE A 117 -3.46 2.34 7.89
CA PHE A 117 -2.30 1.60 8.40
C PHE A 117 -2.32 0.13 7.95
N TYR A 118 -1.15 -0.42 7.56
CA TYR A 118 -1.04 -1.80 7.04
C TYR A 118 0.08 -2.65 7.66
N SER A 119 0.81 -2.13 8.63
CA SER A 119 1.84 -2.89 9.36
C SER A 119 1.88 -2.44 10.81
N LYS A 120 1.11 -3.09 11.69
CA LYS A 120 1.06 -2.81 13.15
C LYS A 120 1.16 -1.31 13.50
N HIS A 121 0.52 -0.48 12.67
CA HIS A 121 0.46 0.98 12.77
C HIS A 121 1.79 1.75 12.58
N GLU A 122 2.84 1.12 12.06
CA GLU A 122 4.11 1.78 11.70
C GLU A 122 4.14 2.25 10.23
N LYS A 123 3.49 1.50 9.34
CA LYS A 123 3.42 1.83 7.91
C LYS A 123 2.02 2.23 7.52
N ARG A 124 1.93 3.30 6.74
CA ARG A 124 0.67 3.93 6.35
C ARG A 124 0.63 4.37 4.89
N SER A 125 -0.58 4.46 4.36
CA SER A 125 -0.90 5.13 3.11
C SER A 125 -1.74 6.36 3.43
N THR A 126 -1.32 7.52 2.94
CA THR A 126 -2.02 8.80 3.14
C THR A 126 -2.60 9.26 1.81
N MET A 127 -3.86 9.66 1.80
CA MET A 127 -4.51 10.32 0.67
C MET A 127 -5.11 11.65 1.13
N LYS A 128 -5.05 12.64 0.25
CA LYS A 128 -5.62 13.97 0.49
C LYS A 128 -6.60 14.31 -0.64
N LEU A 129 -7.77 14.82 -0.28
CA LEU A 129 -8.80 15.25 -1.20
C LEU A 129 -9.29 16.63 -0.78
N PHE A 130 -9.56 17.51 -1.74
CA PHE A 130 -10.31 18.74 -1.50
C PHE A 130 -11.77 18.52 -1.90
N ILE A 131 -12.69 18.89 -1.01
CA ILE A 131 -14.15 18.79 -1.22
C ILE A 131 -14.70 20.22 -1.17
N PRO A 132 -15.16 20.78 -2.31
CA PRO A 132 -15.78 22.09 -2.33
C PRO A 132 -17.18 22.05 -1.70
N PHE A 133 -17.62 23.21 -1.19
CA PHE A 133 -19.00 23.46 -0.78
C PHE A 133 -19.76 24.31 -1.81
#